data_AF-A0A0F0GUB9-F1
#
_entry.id   AF-A0A0F0GUB9-F1
#
_cell.length_a   1.000
_cell.length_b   1.000
_cell.length_c   1.000
_cell.angle_alpha   90.00
_cell.angle_beta   90.00
_cell.angle_gamma   90.00
#
_symmetry.space_group_name_H-M   'P 1'
#
loop_
_entity.id
_entity.type
_entity.pdbx_description
1 polymer ?
#
loop_
_entity_poly.entity_id
_entity_poly.type
_entity_poly.pdbx_seq_one_letter_code
_entity_poly.pdbx_strand_id
1 'polypeptide(L)'
;YIGELLTWLAKKAPAAGIILVLATQRPDSKTIPTKLRAVLGSRFALRVMDFRDSNIILGEQMNTRGYDSSRLLPSHRGVGILRPDGETQAGADVLALTVRTYYMPNEDWREICDRGRSLRETEGTLSGHAAGHDVPPMLDRSAAAKAIGTGTVASLAEVELPEPLASVVDYLGDDVNTRDFVPTAELAEALEVEMTALGVDMGELGCRPTRQYVPTDEGTRRVRGYLTADLRAAVERIAADDEIGTSGEADGTRQ
;
A
#
# COMPACT_ATOMS: atom_id res chain seq x y z
N TYR A 1 0.49 -2.65 2.41
CA TYR A 1 -0.17 -1.33 2.39
C TYR A 1 0.38 -0.33 1.37
N ILE A 2 1.50 0.40 1.58
CA ILE A 2 1.90 1.47 0.62
C ILE A 2 2.18 0.95 -0.79
N GLY A 3 2.77 -0.23 -0.92
CA GLY A 3 2.99 -0.87 -2.22
C GLY A 3 1.68 -1.21 -2.95
N GLU A 4 0.61 -1.55 -2.23
CA GLU A 4 -0.70 -1.84 -2.82
C GLU A 4 -1.38 -0.56 -3.31
N LEU A 5 -1.31 0.52 -2.51
CA LEU A 5 -1.77 1.85 -2.91
C LEU A 5 -1.08 2.32 -4.20
N LEU A 6 0.24 2.22 -4.25
CA LEU A 6 1.02 2.57 -5.44
C LEU A 6 0.68 1.68 -6.63
N THR A 7 0.42 0.39 -6.40
CA THR A 7 0.00 -0.55 -7.45
C THR A 7 -1.37 -0.18 -8.00
N TRP A 8 -2.33 0.15 -7.13
CA TRP A 8 -3.66 0.61 -7.54
C TRP A 8 -3.57 1.92 -8.32
N LEU A 9 -2.78 2.88 -7.84
CA LEU A 9 -2.56 4.16 -8.51
C LEU A 9 -1.96 3.95 -9.90
N ALA A 10 -0.92 3.13 -10.02
CA ALA A 10 -0.32 2.80 -11.31
C ALA A 10 -1.33 2.18 -12.31
N LYS A 11 -2.31 1.41 -11.82
CA LYS A 11 -3.34 0.79 -12.67
C LYS A 11 -4.46 1.74 -13.09
N LYS A 12 -4.90 2.64 -12.19
CA LYS A 12 -6.16 3.38 -12.36
C LYS A 12 -5.99 4.87 -12.60
N ALA A 13 -4.95 5.46 -12.02
CA ALA A 13 -4.73 6.90 -12.03
C ALA A 13 -4.43 7.52 -13.41
N PRO A 14 -3.85 6.80 -14.41
CA PRO A 14 -3.63 7.38 -15.73
C PRO A 14 -4.90 7.91 -16.40
N ALA A 15 -6.05 7.24 -16.21
CA ALA A 15 -7.34 7.69 -16.75
C ALA A 15 -7.83 9.00 -16.10
N ALA A 16 -7.36 9.31 -14.89
CA ALA A 16 -7.63 10.55 -14.18
C ALA A 16 -6.54 11.62 -14.43
N GLY A 17 -5.60 11.38 -15.35
CA GLY A 17 -4.49 12.30 -15.63
C GLY A 17 -3.41 12.33 -14.54
N ILE A 18 -3.39 11.36 -13.64
CA ILE A 18 -2.37 11.26 -12.58
C ILE A 18 -1.27 10.31 -13.04
N ILE A 19 -0.03 10.83 -13.04
CA ILE A 19 1.16 10.09 -13.47
C ILE A 19 2.01 9.75 -12.25
N LEU A 20 2.37 8.47 -12.12
CA LEU A 20 3.23 8.00 -11.04
C LEU A 20 4.68 7.91 -11.50
N VAL A 21 5.56 8.66 -10.84
CA VAL A 21 7.02 8.60 -11.03
C VAL A 21 7.66 8.08 -9.76
N LEU A 22 8.31 6.92 -9.83
CA LEU A 22 8.98 6.28 -8.69
C LEU A 22 10.49 6.28 -8.92
N ALA A 23 11.25 6.70 -7.91
CA ALA A 23 12.70 6.67 -7.92
C ALA A 23 13.22 6.01 -6.64
N THR A 24 14.25 5.17 -6.75
CA THR A 24 14.92 4.53 -5.62
C THR A 24 16.43 4.44 -5.85
N GLN A 25 17.20 4.50 -4.76
CA GLN A 25 18.63 4.17 -4.76
C GLN A 25 18.89 2.69 -4.39
N ARG A 26 17.86 1.97 -3.94
CA ARG A 26 17.93 0.56 -3.53
C ARG A 26 16.87 -0.24 -4.29
N PRO A 27 17.22 -0.83 -5.44
CA PRO A 27 16.31 -1.69 -6.18
C PRO A 27 16.29 -3.08 -5.54
N ASP A 28 15.40 -3.29 -4.57
CA ASP A 28 15.15 -4.60 -3.97
C ASP A 28 13.66 -4.96 -3.98
N SER A 29 13.33 -6.24 -3.77
CA SER A 29 11.95 -6.73 -3.78
C SER A 29 11.06 -6.18 -2.67
N LYS A 30 11.64 -5.57 -1.62
CA LYS A 30 10.87 -4.90 -0.55
C LYS A 30 10.51 -3.48 -0.97
N THR A 31 11.43 -2.79 -1.64
CA THR A 31 11.31 -1.41 -2.09
C THR A 31 10.44 -1.31 -3.35
N ILE A 32 10.59 -2.25 -4.29
CA ILE A 32 9.75 -2.35 -5.48
C ILE A 32 9.14 -3.76 -5.58
N PRO A 33 8.02 -4.02 -4.88
CA PRO A 33 7.37 -5.32 -4.88
C PRO A 33 7.01 -5.80 -6.29
N THR A 34 7.01 -7.11 -6.51
CA THR A 34 6.70 -7.71 -7.82
C THR A 34 5.35 -7.25 -8.39
N LYS A 35 4.30 -7.13 -7.56
CA LYS A 35 2.98 -6.63 -7.97
C LYS A 35 3.04 -5.20 -8.53
N LEU A 36 3.86 -4.33 -7.92
CA LEU A 36 4.09 -2.97 -8.39
C LEU A 36 4.93 -2.96 -9.68
N ARG A 37 6.01 -3.75 -9.74
CA ARG A 37 6.86 -3.85 -10.94
C ARG A 37 6.08 -4.28 -12.18
N ALA A 38 5.09 -5.15 -12.01
CA ALA A 38 4.27 -5.67 -13.10
C ALA A 38 3.42 -4.58 -13.79
N VAL A 39 3.11 -3.48 -13.10
CA VAL A 39 2.22 -2.42 -13.61
C VAL A 39 2.96 -1.14 -14.01
N LEU A 40 4.26 -1.06 -13.79
CA LEU A 40 5.08 0.06 -14.26
C LEU A 40 5.50 -0.19 -15.71
N GLY A 41 4.92 0.53 -16.66
CA GLY A 41 5.23 0.36 -18.09
C GLY A 41 6.67 0.76 -18.42
N SER A 42 6.96 2.07 -18.34
CA SER A 42 8.29 2.62 -18.59
C SER A 42 9.22 2.45 -17.40
N ARG A 43 10.47 2.05 -17.66
CA ARG A 43 11.49 1.82 -16.61
C ARG A 43 12.84 2.38 -17.05
N PHE A 44 13.54 3.02 -16.13
CA PHE A 44 14.85 3.63 -16.39
C PHE A 44 15.85 3.24 -15.32
N ALA A 45 16.98 2.66 -15.74
CA ALA A 45 18.06 2.25 -14.84
C ALA A 45 19.33 3.05 -15.14
N LEU A 46 19.73 3.89 -14.18
CA LEU A 46 21.10 4.39 -14.10
C LEU A 46 22.05 3.28 -13.64
N ARG A 47 23.35 3.57 -13.57
CA ARG A 47 24.35 2.62 -13.09
C ARG A 47 23.97 2.03 -11.72
N VAL A 48 23.94 0.71 -11.66
CA VAL A 48 23.80 -0.10 -10.43
C VAL A 48 25.04 -0.96 -10.20
N MET A 49 25.09 -1.68 -9.09
CA MET A 49 26.27 -2.46 -8.70
C MET A 49 26.28 -3.89 -9.27
N ASP A 50 25.12 -4.53 -9.40
CA ASP A 50 24.98 -5.92 -9.86
C ASP A 50 23.93 -6.02 -10.99
N PHE A 51 24.11 -6.96 -11.92
CA PHE A 51 23.11 -7.29 -12.94
C PHE A 51 21.76 -7.69 -12.34
N ARG A 52 21.74 -8.24 -11.11
CA ARG A 52 20.49 -8.56 -10.38
C ARG A 52 19.66 -7.32 -10.12
N ASP A 53 20.29 -6.26 -9.63
CA ASP A 53 19.66 -4.95 -9.40
C ASP A 53 19.17 -4.37 -10.74
N SER A 54 19.98 -4.52 -11.80
CA SER A 54 19.60 -4.09 -13.14
C SER A 54 18.34 -4.79 -13.62
N ASN A 55 18.23 -6.11 -13.42
CA ASN A 55 17.05 -6.88 -13.78
C ASN A 55 15.83 -6.56 -12.89
N ILE A 56 16.02 -6.18 -11.63
CA ILE A 56 14.91 -5.73 -10.78
C ILE A 56 14.26 -4.47 -11.39
N ILE A 57 15.06 -3.55 -11.92
CA ILE A 57 14.58 -2.31 -12.53
C ILE A 57 14.10 -2.54 -13.97
N LEU A 58 14.89 -3.16 -14.84
CA LEU A 58 14.58 -3.25 -16.27
C LEU A 58 13.64 -4.40 -16.62
N GLY A 59 13.51 -5.39 -15.75
CA GLY A 59 12.79 -6.63 -16.00
C GLY A 59 13.72 -7.83 -15.98
N GLU A 60 13.12 -8.99 -15.71
CA GLU A 60 13.86 -10.23 -15.60
C GLU A 60 14.55 -10.61 -16.91
N GLN A 61 15.78 -11.12 -16.81
CA GLN A 61 16.61 -11.54 -17.95
C GLN A 61 16.97 -10.42 -18.95
N MET A 62 16.82 -9.15 -18.60
CA MET A 62 17.25 -8.05 -19.49
C MET A 62 18.76 -8.06 -19.73
N ASN A 63 19.54 -8.45 -18.72
CA ASN A 63 20.98 -8.61 -18.84
C ASN A 63 21.41 -9.64 -19.91
N THR A 64 20.67 -10.76 -20.06
CA THR A 64 20.94 -11.78 -21.08
C THR A 64 20.55 -11.31 -22.48
N ARG A 65 19.63 -10.34 -22.56
CA ARG A 65 19.24 -9.64 -23.79
C ARG A 65 20.15 -8.46 -24.15
N GLY A 66 21.27 -8.29 -23.43
CA GLY A 66 22.26 -7.25 -23.67
C GLY A 66 22.05 -5.95 -22.90
N TYR A 67 20.99 -5.85 -22.10
CA TYR A 67 20.65 -4.64 -21.35
C TYR A 67 20.97 -4.80 -19.87
N ASP A 68 22.18 -4.38 -19.49
CA ASP A 68 22.69 -4.48 -18.13
C ASP A 68 23.28 -3.14 -17.68
N SER A 69 22.57 -2.45 -16.78
CA SER A 69 22.98 -1.16 -16.24
C SER A 69 24.18 -1.24 -15.29
N SER A 70 24.52 -2.44 -14.79
CA SER A 70 25.75 -2.63 -13.99
C SER A 70 27.03 -2.50 -14.82
N ARG A 71 26.93 -2.64 -16.15
CA ARG A 71 28.03 -2.42 -17.09
C ARG A 71 28.34 -0.95 -17.36
N LEU A 72 27.48 -0.03 -16.90
CA LEU A 72 27.75 1.40 -17.01
C LEU A 72 28.92 1.78 -16.09
N LEU A 73 29.85 2.58 -16.61
CA LEU A 73 31.01 3.05 -15.87
C LEU A 73 30.65 4.25 -14.97
N PRO A 74 31.38 4.48 -13.87
CA PRO A 74 31.21 5.68 -13.04
C PRO A 74 31.31 7.00 -13.84
N SER A 75 32.09 7.01 -14.91
CA SER A 75 32.27 8.15 -15.83
C SER A 75 31.04 8.44 -16.70
N HIS A 76 30.13 7.49 -16.86
CA HIS A 76 28.90 7.64 -17.65
C HIS A 76 27.81 8.40 -16.88
N ARG A 77 28.13 9.61 -16.42
CA ARG A 77 27.21 10.47 -15.66
C ARG A 77 25.97 10.80 -16.49
N GLY A 78 24.78 10.59 -15.90
CA GLY A 78 23.50 10.80 -16.56
C GLY A 78 23.16 9.79 -17.66
N VAL A 79 23.96 8.75 -17.87
CA VAL A 79 23.65 7.70 -18.84
C VAL A 79 22.88 6.58 -18.13
N GLY A 80 21.83 6.08 -18.77
CA GLY A 80 21.07 4.94 -18.28
C GLY A 80 20.40 4.17 -19.41
N ILE A 81 19.82 3.03 -19.05
CA ILE A 81 19.03 2.20 -19.96
C ILE A 81 17.56 2.50 -19.74
N LEU A 82 16.87 2.91 -20.79
CA LEU A 82 15.44 3.17 -20.85
C LEU A 82 14.73 2.01 -21.52
N ARG A 83 13.83 1.34 -20.79
CA ARG A 83 12.84 0.43 -21.34
C ARG A 83 11.51 1.20 -21.47
N PRO A 84 11.04 1.50 -22.69
CA PRO A 84 9.77 2.20 -22.86
C PRO A 84 8.57 1.30 -22.52
N ASP A 85 7.43 1.94 -22.26
CA ASP A 85 6.13 1.26 -22.31
C ASP A 85 5.77 0.94 -23.76
N GLY A 86 5.03 -0.16 -23.99
CA GLY A 86 5.00 -1.00 -25.20
C GLY A 86 4.67 -0.38 -26.56
N GLU A 87 4.56 0.93 -26.73
CA GLU A 87 4.40 1.62 -28.01
C GLU A 87 5.09 2.99 -27.92
N THR A 88 6.38 3.07 -28.29
CA THR A 88 7.01 4.37 -28.51
C THR A 88 6.83 4.77 -29.97
N GLN A 89 6.54 6.05 -30.21
CA GLN A 89 6.44 6.67 -31.55
C GLN A 89 7.72 6.50 -32.40
N ALA A 90 8.79 5.93 -31.84
CA ALA A 90 10.01 5.52 -32.52
C ALA A 90 9.86 4.17 -33.26
N GLY A 91 8.77 3.97 -34.01
CA GLY A 91 8.71 3.15 -35.23
C GLY A 91 9.26 1.71 -35.28
N ALA A 92 9.66 1.04 -34.20
CA ALA A 92 10.17 -0.34 -34.25
C ALA A 92 10.15 -1.02 -32.88
N ASP A 93 10.18 -2.36 -32.89
CA ASP A 93 10.37 -3.31 -31.77
C ASP A 93 11.63 -3.04 -30.91
N VAL A 94 11.77 -1.85 -30.32
CA VAL A 94 12.92 -1.49 -29.51
C VAL A 94 12.64 -1.86 -28.06
N LEU A 95 13.22 -2.99 -27.63
CA LEU A 95 13.07 -3.50 -26.27
C LEU A 95 13.60 -2.53 -25.20
N ALA A 96 14.74 -1.88 -25.46
CA ALA A 96 15.31 -0.84 -24.59
C ALA A 96 16.38 -0.01 -25.33
N LEU A 97 16.71 1.16 -24.80
CA LEU A 97 17.65 2.13 -25.36
C LEU A 97 18.66 2.59 -24.31
N THR A 98 19.90 2.82 -24.71
CA THR A 98 20.85 3.57 -23.86
C THR A 98 20.71 5.05 -24.17
N VAL A 99 20.36 5.85 -23.16
CA VAL A 99 20.10 7.29 -23.30
C VAL A 99 20.93 8.09 -22.30
N ARG A 100 21.18 9.36 -22.61
CA ARG A 100 21.79 10.34 -21.70
C ARG A 100 20.75 11.37 -21.29
N THR A 101 20.59 11.58 -19.98
CA THR A 101 19.70 12.58 -19.42
C THR A 101 20.28 13.98 -19.57
N TYR A 102 19.40 14.98 -19.56
CA TYR A 102 19.80 16.37 -19.40
C TYR A 102 20.33 16.60 -17.97
N TYR A 103 21.37 17.41 -17.86
CA TYR A 103 21.90 17.86 -16.59
C TYR A 103 21.28 19.21 -16.24
N MET A 104 20.75 19.32 -15.04
CA MET A 104 20.25 20.57 -14.48
C MET A 104 20.96 20.83 -13.14
N PRO A 105 21.76 21.89 -13.05
CA PRO A 105 22.31 22.37 -11.77
C PRO A 105 21.21 22.69 -10.76
N ASN A 106 21.53 22.57 -9.47
CA ASN A 106 20.59 22.89 -8.39
C ASN A 106 20.23 24.38 -8.35
N GLU A 107 21.11 25.26 -8.83
CA GLU A 107 20.84 26.70 -8.96
C GLU A 107 19.73 26.98 -9.98
N ASP A 108 19.87 26.48 -11.21
CA ASP A 108 18.85 26.58 -12.25
C ASP A 108 17.52 25.95 -11.81
N TRP A 109 17.56 24.80 -11.12
CA TRP A 109 16.36 24.16 -10.58
C TRP A 109 15.63 25.05 -9.57
N ARG A 110 16.36 25.70 -8.64
CA ARG A 110 15.77 26.62 -7.66
C ARG A 110 15.14 27.83 -8.34
N GLU A 111 15.82 28.41 -9.32
CA GLU A 111 15.28 29.54 -10.08
C GLU A 111 13.94 29.18 -10.75
N ILE A 112 13.85 27.98 -11.35
CA ILE A 112 12.60 27.48 -11.94
C ILE A 112 11.51 27.29 -10.88
N CYS A 113 11.86 26.71 -9.72
CA CYS A 113 10.93 26.53 -8.61
C CYS A 113 10.39 27.87 -8.07
N ASP A 114 11.27 28.86 -7.88
CA ASP A 114 10.90 30.18 -7.38
C ASP A 114 9.97 30.90 -8.37
N ARG A 115 10.31 30.86 -9.67
CA ARG A 115 9.42 31.38 -10.72
C ARG A 115 8.05 30.69 -10.70
N GLY A 116 8.03 29.36 -10.60
CA GLY A 116 6.80 28.58 -10.52
C GLY A 116 5.96 28.94 -9.29
N ARG A 117 6.61 29.17 -8.14
CA ARG A 117 5.94 29.63 -6.92
C ARG A 117 5.31 31.00 -7.11
N SER A 118 6.05 31.98 -7.60
CA SER A 118 5.53 33.35 -7.81
C SER A 118 4.33 33.37 -8.76
N LEU A 119 4.36 32.58 -9.83
CA LEU A 119 3.22 32.42 -10.74
C LEU A 119 1.99 31.86 -10.02
N ARG A 120 2.17 30.82 -9.19
CA ARG A 120 1.07 30.22 -8.43
C ARG A 120 0.51 31.12 -7.34
N GLU A 121 1.34 31.93 -6.70
CA GLU A 121 0.92 32.94 -5.72
C GLU A 121 0.08 34.03 -6.40
N THR A 122 0.50 34.50 -7.57
CA THR A 122 -0.23 35.50 -8.36
C THR A 122 -1.61 35.00 -8.78
N GLU A 123 -1.69 33.73 -9.21
CA GLU A 123 -2.95 33.09 -9.62
C GLU A 123 -3.79 32.55 -8.43
N GLY A 124 -3.32 32.71 -7.18
CA GLY A 124 -4.03 32.21 -5.99
C GLY A 124 -4.16 30.68 -5.92
N THR A 125 -3.29 29.92 -6.61
CA THR A 125 -3.35 28.45 -6.71
C THR A 125 -2.39 27.73 -5.75
N LEU A 126 -1.66 28.47 -4.91
CA LEU A 126 -0.76 27.90 -3.92
C LEU A 126 -1.56 27.44 -2.68
N SER A 127 -1.45 26.16 -2.32
CA SER A 127 -2.24 25.57 -1.23
C SER A 127 -1.50 24.46 -0.48
N GLY A 128 -2.05 24.06 0.67
CA GLY A 128 -1.54 22.98 1.51
C GLY A 128 -0.07 23.15 1.91
N HIS A 129 0.68 22.04 1.92
CA HIS A 129 2.12 22.07 2.24
C HIS A 129 2.93 23.01 1.33
N ALA A 130 2.54 23.18 0.06
CA ALA A 130 3.24 24.09 -0.85
C ALA A 130 3.10 25.56 -0.43
N ALA A 131 1.99 25.92 0.23
CA ALA A 131 1.78 27.23 0.85
C ALA A 131 2.48 27.37 2.23
N GLY A 132 3.13 26.31 2.73
CA GLY A 132 3.72 26.28 4.07
C GLY A 132 2.71 25.98 5.17
N HIS A 133 1.49 25.54 4.82
CA HIS A 133 0.54 25.07 5.82
C HIS A 133 1.01 23.71 6.37
N ASP A 134 0.99 23.58 7.68
CA ASP A 134 1.15 22.29 8.35
C ASP A 134 -0.17 21.52 8.18
N VAL A 135 -0.26 20.75 7.10
CA VAL A 135 -1.45 19.96 6.81
C VAL A 135 -1.23 18.57 7.40
N PRO A 136 -1.90 18.20 8.50
CA PRO A 136 -1.79 16.83 9.00
C PRO A 136 -2.17 15.85 7.88
N PRO A 137 -1.47 14.72 7.74
CA PRO A 137 -1.74 13.78 6.66
C PRO A 137 -3.20 13.29 6.75
N MET A 138 -4.04 13.74 5.80
CA MET A 138 -5.47 13.39 5.69
C MET A 138 -5.70 11.94 5.24
N LEU A 139 -4.78 11.01 5.51
CA LEU A 139 -4.97 9.61 5.15
C LEU A 139 -5.77 8.91 6.23
N ASP A 140 -7.09 8.98 6.11
CA ASP A 140 -7.93 7.93 6.65
C ASP A 140 -7.60 6.62 5.89
N ARG A 141 -6.89 5.72 6.58
CA ARG A 141 -6.46 4.43 6.03
C ARG A 141 -7.66 3.56 5.63
N SER A 142 -8.82 3.77 6.25
CA SER A 142 -10.09 3.11 5.90
C SER A 142 -10.59 3.58 4.54
N ALA A 143 -10.66 4.89 4.30
CA ALA A 143 -11.05 5.46 3.02
C ALA A 143 -10.14 5.01 1.85
N ALA A 144 -8.83 4.95 2.09
CA ALA A 144 -7.86 4.48 1.10
C ALA A 144 -8.00 2.96 0.82
N ALA A 145 -8.30 2.14 1.82
CA ALA A 145 -8.62 0.72 1.62
C ALA A 145 -9.93 0.51 0.84
N LYS A 146 -10.98 1.28 1.17
CA LYS A 146 -12.27 1.28 0.45
C LYS A 146 -12.13 1.71 -1.01
N ALA A 147 -11.26 2.68 -1.29
CA ALA A 147 -10.97 3.13 -2.65
C ALA A 147 -10.20 2.09 -3.49
N ILE A 148 -9.25 1.37 -2.87
CA ILE A 148 -8.55 0.25 -3.54
C ILE A 148 -9.50 -0.92 -3.82
N GLY A 149 -10.45 -1.18 -2.91
CA GLY A 149 -11.35 -2.34 -2.89
C GLY A 149 -12.38 -2.48 -4.03
N THR A 150 -12.24 -1.77 -5.16
CA THR A 150 -13.14 -1.92 -6.32
C THR A 150 -12.69 -3.00 -7.32
N GLY A 151 -11.87 -3.95 -6.89
CA GLY A 151 -11.51 -5.14 -7.68
C GLY A 151 -11.26 -6.31 -6.74
N THR A 152 -12.22 -7.23 -6.73
CA THR A 152 -12.34 -8.39 -5.84
C THR A 152 -12.74 -8.04 -4.41
N VAL A 153 -14.00 -7.59 -4.30
CA VAL A 153 -14.83 -8.05 -3.19
C VAL A 153 -15.05 -9.55 -3.45
N ALA A 154 -14.10 -10.38 -3.02
CA ALA A 154 -14.54 -11.61 -2.38
C ALA A 154 -15.26 -11.09 -1.14
N SER A 155 -16.58 -11.21 -1.20
CA SER A 155 -17.46 -10.80 -0.12
C SER A 155 -16.92 -11.43 1.16
N LEU A 156 -16.65 -10.62 2.19
CA LEU A 156 -16.51 -11.14 3.55
C LEU A 156 -17.77 -11.89 4.02
N ALA A 157 -18.84 -11.95 3.21
CA ALA A 157 -20.05 -12.70 3.50
C ALA A 157 -19.97 -14.22 3.21
N GLU A 158 -18.83 -14.79 2.82
CA GLU A 158 -18.67 -16.26 2.68
C GLU A 158 -17.73 -16.90 3.70
N VAL A 159 -17.05 -16.12 4.56
CA VAL A 159 -16.20 -16.69 5.63
C VAL A 159 -17.05 -16.86 6.89
N GLU A 160 -17.35 -18.10 7.27
CA GLU A 160 -18.00 -18.40 8.55
C GLU A 160 -17.04 -18.08 9.71
N LEU A 161 -17.27 -16.94 10.38
CA LEU A 161 -16.48 -16.56 11.54
C LEU A 161 -16.92 -17.37 12.78
N PRO A 162 -15.97 -17.82 13.62
CA PRO A 162 -16.29 -18.48 14.88
C PRO A 162 -16.87 -17.49 15.89
N GLU A 163 -17.82 -17.96 16.71
CA GLU A 163 -18.26 -17.23 17.89
C GLU A 163 -17.14 -17.20 18.96
N PRO A 164 -17.01 -16.11 19.75
CA PRO A 164 -17.86 -14.92 19.77
C PRO A 164 -17.43 -13.81 18.80
N LEU A 165 -16.43 -14.04 17.95
CA LEU A 165 -15.90 -13.01 17.04
C LEU A 165 -16.94 -12.58 16.00
N ALA A 166 -17.75 -13.52 15.48
CA ALA A 166 -18.86 -13.21 14.59
C ALA A 166 -19.83 -12.19 15.22
N SER A 167 -20.36 -12.50 16.41
CA SER A 167 -21.27 -11.60 17.14
C SER A 167 -20.65 -10.22 17.43
N VAL A 168 -19.36 -10.16 17.78
CA VAL A 168 -18.66 -8.90 18.02
C VAL A 168 -18.51 -8.08 16.74
N VAL A 169 -18.15 -8.71 15.62
CA VAL A 169 -18.00 -8.03 14.32
C VAL A 169 -19.35 -7.55 13.80
N ASP A 170 -20.40 -8.36 13.95
CA ASP A 170 -21.76 -8.00 13.56
C ASP A 170 -22.32 -6.83 14.37
N TYR A 171 -22.10 -6.83 15.69
CA TYR A 171 -22.49 -5.71 16.56
C TYR A 171 -21.78 -4.42 16.18
N LEU A 172 -20.47 -4.48 15.90
CA LEU A 172 -19.70 -3.32 15.52
C LEU A 172 -20.04 -2.85 14.11
N GLY A 173 -20.37 -3.74 13.18
CA GLY A 173 -20.60 -3.40 11.78
C GLY A 173 -19.48 -2.53 11.21
N ASP A 174 -19.82 -1.34 10.71
CA ASP A 174 -18.85 -0.38 10.18
C ASP A 174 -17.92 0.23 11.26
N ASP A 175 -18.33 0.21 12.54
CA ASP A 175 -17.56 0.81 13.64
C ASP A 175 -16.24 0.08 13.92
N VAL A 176 -16.12 -1.18 13.50
CA VAL A 176 -14.85 -1.93 13.56
C VAL A 176 -13.74 -1.23 12.75
N ASN A 177 -14.11 -0.38 11.78
CA ASN A 177 -13.19 0.36 10.93
C ASN A 177 -12.97 1.81 11.38
N THR A 178 -13.85 2.36 12.22
CA THR A 178 -13.83 3.79 12.61
C THR A 178 -13.36 3.99 14.06
N ARG A 179 -13.70 3.07 14.97
CA ARG A 179 -13.29 3.12 16.37
C ARG A 179 -11.93 2.47 16.53
N ASP A 180 -11.10 3.01 17.41
CA ASP A 180 -9.82 2.37 17.77
C ASP A 180 -9.98 1.29 18.86
N PHE A 181 -10.98 1.45 19.72
CA PHE A 181 -11.16 0.65 20.93
C PHE A 181 -12.63 0.49 21.31
N VAL A 182 -12.99 -0.71 21.77
CA VAL A 182 -14.33 -1.06 22.23
C VAL A 182 -14.24 -1.65 23.65
N PRO A 183 -14.85 -1.02 24.67
CA PRO A 183 -14.88 -1.53 26.03
C PRO A 183 -15.53 -2.92 26.13
N THR A 184 -14.97 -3.80 26.96
CA THR A 184 -15.54 -5.13 27.23
C THR A 184 -16.93 -5.05 27.85
N ALA A 185 -17.19 -4.02 28.67
CA ALA A 185 -18.50 -3.81 29.29
C ALA A 185 -19.59 -3.51 28.25
N GLU A 186 -19.26 -2.74 27.21
CA GLU A 186 -20.19 -2.44 26.10
C GLU A 186 -20.55 -3.71 25.34
N LEU A 187 -19.55 -4.53 24.99
CA LEU A 187 -19.79 -5.82 24.31
C LEU A 187 -20.56 -6.81 25.18
N ALA A 188 -20.25 -6.89 26.47
CA ALA A 188 -20.94 -7.77 27.40
C ALA A 188 -22.42 -7.39 27.57
N GLU A 189 -22.72 -6.09 27.62
CA GLU A 189 -24.09 -5.59 27.68
C GLU A 189 -24.83 -5.81 26.36
N ALA A 190 -24.21 -5.46 25.23
CA ALA A 190 -24.86 -5.53 23.92
C ALA A 190 -25.10 -6.96 23.42
N LEU A 191 -24.18 -7.88 23.72
CA LEU A 191 -24.25 -9.28 23.27
C LEU A 191 -24.84 -10.21 24.35
N GLU A 192 -25.19 -9.67 25.53
CA GLU A 192 -25.67 -10.42 26.68
C GLU A 192 -24.73 -11.57 27.11
N VAL A 193 -23.41 -11.34 26.99
CA VAL A 193 -22.36 -12.33 27.31
C VAL A 193 -21.61 -12.02 28.61
N GLU A 194 -21.14 -13.07 29.28
CA GLU A 194 -20.32 -12.91 30.48
C GLU A 194 -18.90 -12.46 30.12
N MET A 195 -18.39 -11.43 30.81
CA MET A 195 -17.13 -10.76 30.49
C MET A 195 -15.89 -11.67 30.56
N THR A 196 -15.88 -12.63 31.48
CA THR A 196 -14.76 -13.56 31.68
C THR A 196 -14.72 -14.59 30.56
N ALA A 197 -15.87 -15.20 30.23
CA ALA A 197 -16.02 -16.13 29.11
C ALA A 197 -15.63 -15.47 27.79
N LEU A 198 -16.20 -14.29 27.47
CA LEU A 198 -15.83 -13.50 26.30
C LEU A 198 -14.32 -13.22 26.25
N GLY A 199 -13.71 -12.94 27.39
CA GLY A 199 -12.26 -12.71 27.50
C GLY A 199 -11.40 -13.93 27.19
N VAL A 200 -11.85 -15.13 27.55
CA VAL A 200 -11.16 -16.40 27.27
C VAL A 200 -11.29 -16.74 25.79
N ASP A 201 -12.52 -16.77 25.28
CA ASP A 201 -12.82 -17.21 23.91
C ASP A 201 -12.19 -16.28 22.87
N MET A 202 -12.34 -14.96 23.06
CA MET A 202 -11.66 -13.98 22.20
C MET A 202 -10.13 -14.10 22.29
N GLY A 203 -9.62 -14.49 23.46
CA GLY A 203 -8.19 -14.73 23.67
C GLY A 203 -7.64 -15.90 22.86
N GLU A 204 -8.43 -16.97 22.69
CA GLU A 204 -8.10 -18.13 21.85
C GLU A 204 -8.07 -17.75 20.36
N LEU A 205 -8.96 -16.85 19.94
CA LEU A 205 -8.99 -16.26 18.60
C LEU A 205 -7.88 -15.20 18.37
N GLY A 206 -7.01 -14.98 19.37
CA GLY A 206 -5.88 -14.05 19.30
C GLY A 206 -6.23 -12.60 19.59
N CYS A 207 -7.45 -12.32 20.05
CA CYS A 207 -7.92 -10.99 20.46
C CYS A 207 -7.84 -10.88 21.99
N ARG A 208 -6.71 -10.41 22.53
CA ARG A 208 -6.57 -10.25 23.99
C ARG A 208 -7.07 -8.89 24.46
N PRO A 209 -7.98 -8.81 25.44
CA PRO A 209 -8.47 -7.52 25.92
C PRO A 209 -7.36 -6.74 26.65
N THR A 210 -7.18 -5.49 26.26
CA THR A 210 -6.21 -4.54 26.81
C THR A 210 -6.90 -3.48 27.68
N ARG A 211 -6.12 -2.67 28.42
CA ARG A 211 -6.66 -1.55 29.21
C ARG A 211 -6.32 -0.23 28.55
N GLN A 212 -7.33 0.57 28.22
CA GLN A 212 -7.16 1.91 27.66
C GLN A 212 -7.85 2.98 28.49
N TYR A 213 -7.38 4.22 28.34
CA TYR A 213 -8.01 5.40 28.89
C TYR A 213 -9.06 5.90 27.91
N VAL A 214 -10.32 5.88 28.33
CA VAL A 214 -11.46 6.29 27.49
C VAL A 214 -12.06 7.57 28.08
N PRO A 215 -12.32 8.60 27.26
CA PRO A 215 -13.03 9.79 27.70
C PRO A 215 -14.49 9.44 28.06
N THR A 216 -14.93 9.96 29.21
CA THR A 216 -16.27 9.83 29.78
C THR A 216 -16.76 11.21 30.18
N ASP A 217 -18.06 11.38 30.40
CA ASP A 217 -18.62 12.67 30.83
C ASP A 217 -18.05 13.19 32.17
N GLU A 218 -17.48 12.29 32.99
CA GLU A 218 -16.85 12.58 34.28
C GLU A 218 -15.30 12.69 34.22
N GLY A 219 -14.70 12.69 33.03
CA GLY A 219 -13.24 12.75 32.84
C GLY A 219 -12.71 11.54 32.06
N THR A 220 -11.52 11.04 32.41
CA THR A 220 -10.91 9.90 31.70
C THR A 220 -10.85 8.69 32.61
N ARG A 221 -11.47 7.58 32.20
CA ARG A 221 -11.48 6.33 32.96
C ARG A 221 -10.67 5.26 32.26
N ARG A 222 -9.87 4.52 33.03
CA ARG A 222 -9.17 3.34 32.53
C ARG A 222 -10.10 2.13 32.51
N VAL A 223 -10.41 1.61 31.33
CA VAL A 223 -11.34 0.49 31.12
C VAL A 223 -10.69 -0.63 30.33
N ARG A 224 -11.20 -1.85 30.46
CA ARG A 224 -10.76 -3.04 29.71
C ARG A 224 -11.60 -3.20 28.44
N GLY A 225 -11.00 -3.63 27.34
CA GLY A 225 -11.65 -3.73 26.04
C GLY A 225 -10.73 -4.26 24.95
N TYR A 226 -11.21 -4.24 23.71
CA TYR A 226 -10.52 -4.77 22.55
C TYR A 226 -10.13 -3.65 21.61
N LEU A 227 -8.94 -3.76 21.01
CA LEU A 227 -8.55 -2.95 19.87
C LEU A 227 -9.28 -3.48 18.63
N THR A 228 -9.97 -2.62 17.91
CA THR A 228 -10.65 -3.02 16.66
C THR A 228 -9.66 -3.49 15.59
N ALA A 229 -8.40 -3.05 15.67
CA ALA A 229 -7.31 -3.55 14.84
C ALA A 229 -7.03 -5.04 15.09
N ASP A 230 -7.09 -5.50 16.35
CA ASP A 230 -6.86 -6.90 16.70
C ASP A 230 -8.03 -7.78 16.22
N LEU A 231 -9.26 -7.26 16.31
CA LEU A 231 -10.46 -7.92 15.78
C LEU A 231 -10.36 -8.12 14.26
N ARG A 232 -9.98 -7.08 13.51
CA ARG A 232 -9.76 -7.17 12.05
C ARG A 232 -8.66 -8.15 11.69
N ALA A 233 -7.54 -8.13 12.43
CA ALA A 233 -6.45 -9.07 12.22
C ALA A 233 -6.84 -10.52 12.54
N ALA A 234 -7.81 -10.76 13.42
CA ALA A 234 -8.36 -12.09 13.64
C ALA A 234 -9.25 -12.55 12.48
N VAL A 235 -10.14 -11.67 11.99
CA VAL A 235 -10.98 -11.94 10.80
C VAL A 235 -10.12 -12.26 9.57
N GLU A 236 -9.10 -11.45 9.29
CA GLU A 236 -8.20 -11.67 8.15
C GLU A 236 -7.41 -12.99 8.24
N ARG A 237 -7.00 -13.39 9.45
CA ARG A 237 -6.33 -14.68 9.66
C ARG A 237 -7.26 -15.86 9.39
N ILE A 238 -8.49 -15.78 9.89
CA ILE A 238 -9.49 -16.84 9.72
C ILE A 238 -9.88 -16.97 8.24
N ALA A 239 -10.08 -15.84 7.55
CA ALA A 239 -10.33 -15.84 6.11
C ALA A 239 -9.17 -16.44 5.31
N ALA A 240 -7.92 -16.13 5.67
CA ALA A 240 -6.74 -16.69 5.01
C ALA A 240 -6.59 -18.20 5.25
N ASP A 241 -6.93 -18.69 6.45
CA ASP A 241 -6.89 -20.12 6.77
C ASP A 241 -7.98 -20.91 6.01
N ASP A 242 -9.15 -20.32 5.79
CA ASP A 242 -10.26 -20.93 5.02
C ASP A 242 -9.95 -21.03 3.51
N GLU A 243 -9.29 -20.01 2.94
CA GLU A 243 -8.77 -20.06 1.55
C GLU A 243 -7.72 -21.16 1.36
N ILE A 244 -6.91 -21.46 2.39
CA ILE A 244 -5.93 -22.55 2.36
C ILE A 244 -6.64 -23.91 2.46
N GLY A 245 -7.64 -24.04 3.34
CA GLY A 245 -8.42 -25.27 3.50
C GLY A 245 -9.18 -25.70 2.25
N THR A 246 -9.85 -24.75 1.59
CA THR A 246 -10.60 -24.99 0.34
C THR A 246 -9.70 -25.35 -0.85
N SER A 247 -8.44 -24.89 -0.86
CA SER A 247 -7.44 -25.28 -1.87
C SER A 247 -6.86 -26.71 -1.68
N GLY A 248 -6.99 -27.28 -0.48
CA GLY A 248 -6.49 -28.61 -0.12
C GLY A 248 -7.43 -29.79 -0.43
N GLU A 249 -8.74 -29.55 -0.53
CA GLU A 249 -9.73 -30.60 -0.83
C GLU A 249 -9.91 -30.86 -2.34
N ALA A 250 -9.42 -29.98 -3.21
CA ALA A 250 -9.61 -30.09 -4.66
C ALA A 250 -8.67 -31.11 -5.37
N ASP A 251 -7.68 -31.69 -4.67
CA ASP A 251 -6.68 -32.60 -5.26
C ASP A 251 -6.81 -34.07 -4.79
N GLY A 252 -8.02 -34.48 -4.36
CA GLY A 252 -8.31 -35.79 -3.79
C GLY A 252 -9.19 -36.72 -4.64
N THR A 253 -9.47 -36.41 -5.91
CA THR A 253 -10.22 -37.34 -6.78
C THR A 253 -9.82 -37.20 -8.24
N ARG A 254 -8.74 -37.88 -8.64
CA ARG A 254 -8.57 -38.45 -9.99
C ARG A 254 -7.46 -39.51 -10.00
N GLN A 255 -7.94 -40.74 -10.21
CA GLN A 255 -7.26 -42.02 -10.50
C GLN A 255 -6.68 -42.80 -9.32
#